data_AF-A0A6V8MWX9-F1
#
_entry.id   AF-A0A6V8MWX9-F1
#
_cell.length_a   1.000
_cell.length_b   1.000
_cell.length_c   1.000
_cell.angle_alpha   90.00
_cell.angle_beta   90.00
_cell.angle_gamma   90.00
#
_symmetry.space_group_name_H-M   'P 1'
#
loop_
_entity.id
_entity.type
_entity.pdbx_description
1 polymer ?
#
loop_
_entity_poly.entity_id
_entity_poly.type
_entity_poly.pdbx_seq_one_letter_code
_entity_poly.pdbx_strand_id
1 'polypeptide(L)'
;MTLPKMKGVIAAALLALALAQPLWAEESWQATFDETCSKSNQAMTMSVQELRDLLAKCDALQKVIETQEESVRKVYLKRLSLCRNLYAYMLEYKQSNQAK
;
A
#
# COMPACT_ATOMS: atom_id res chain seq x y z
N MET A 1 12.93 4.20 61.51
CA MET A 1 13.24 4.30 60.07
C MET A 1 11.95 4.12 59.30
N THR A 2 11.55 5.14 58.55
CA THR A 2 10.27 5.26 57.85
C THR A 2 10.34 4.59 56.47
N LEU A 3 9.29 3.82 56.14
CA LEU A 3 9.13 3.14 54.85
C LEU A 3 8.52 4.13 53.82
N PRO A 4 9.12 4.34 52.63
CA PRO A 4 8.52 5.21 51.62
C PRO A 4 7.39 4.51 50.85
N LYS A 5 6.34 5.29 50.54
CA LYS A 5 5.09 4.87 49.89
C LYS A 5 5.31 4.34 48.46
N MET A 6 5.14 3.03 48.24
CA MET A 6 5.02 2.37 46.93
C MET A 6 3.65 2.62 46.26
N LYS A 7 3.26 3.88 46.01
CA LYS A 7 2.00 4.20 45.30
C LYS A 7 2.21 4.84 43.92
N GLY A 8 3.40 5.35 43.62
CA GLY A 8 3.68 6.06 42.36
C GLY A 8 4.08 5.18 41.17
N VAL A 9 4.55 3.95 41.43
CA VAL A 9 5.15 3.11 40.37
C VAL A 9 4.09 2.42 39.49
N ILE A 10 2.91 2.12 40.05
CA ILE A 10 1.84 1.40 39.32
C ILE A 10 1.16 2.30 38.28
N ALA A 11 1.00 3.59 38.58
CA ALA A 11 0.36 4.54 37.66
C ALA A 11 1.21 4.83 36.41
N ALA A 12 2.54 4.84 36.54
CA ALA A 12 3.45 5.07 35.42
C ALA A 12 3.50 3.88 34.44
N ALA A 13 3.38 2.64 34.95
CA ALA A 13 3.36 1.44 34.10
C ALA A 13 2.10 1.34 33.23
N LEU A 14 0.95 1.82 33.74
CA LEU A 14 -0.31 1.84 33.00
C LEU A 14 -0.34 2.92 31.90
N LEU A 15 0.33 4.06 32.10
CA LEU A 15 0.49 5.08 31.07
C LEU A 15 1.41 4.64 29.92
N ALA A 16 2.44 3.86 30.21
CA ALA A 16 3.38 3.38 29.20
C ALA A 16 2.74 2.35 28.24
N LEU A 17 1.77 1.55 28.73
CA LEU A 17 1.06 0.57 27.91
C LEU A 17 0.03 1.21 26.95
N ALA A 18 -0.43 2.43 27.25
CA ALA A 18 -1.37 3.17 26.41
C ALA A 18 -0.70 3.91 25.22
N LEU A 19 0.63 4.08 25.27
CA LEU A 19 1.42 4.66 24.18
C LEU A 19 2.03 3.60 23.26
N ALA A 20 1.90 2.31 23.61
CA ALA A 20 2.07 1.22 22.66
C ALA A 20 0.86 1.21 21.73
N GLN A 21 0.74 2.24 20.89
CA GLN A 21 -0.04 2.12 19.68
C GLN A 21 0.47 0.86 19.00
N PRO A 22 -0.41 -0.06 18.60
CA PRO A 22 0.05 -1.10 17.74
C PRO A 22 0.65 -0.38 16.54
N LEU A 23 1.94 -0.58 16.32
CA LEU A 23 2.54 -0.49 15.00
C LEU A 23 1.85 -1.60 14.18
N TRP A 24 0.54 -1.43 13.96
CA TRP A 24 -0.21 -2.19 12.99
C TRP A 24 0.54 -1.90 11.71
N ALA A 25 1.21 -2.96 11.25
CA ALA A 25 1.58 -3.18 9.88
C ALA A 25 0.86 -2.16 8.99
N GLU A 26 1.64 -1.28 8.36
CA GLU A 26 1.27 -0.58 7.13
C GLU A 26 0.13 -1.34 6.48
N GLU A 27 -1.07 -0.74 6.40
CA GLU A 27 -2.29 -1.47 6.02
C GLU A 27 -1.94 -2.38 4.85
N SER A 28 -2.19 -3.68 4.95
CA SER A 28 -1.60 -4.67 4.02
C SER A 28 -1.73 -4.31 2.52
N TRP A 29 -2.75 -3.52 2.17
CA TRP A 29 -2.97 -3.00 0.84
C TRP A 29 -2.06 -1.83 0.45
N GLN A 30 -1.61 -0.97 1.38
CA GLN A 30 -0.69 0.14 1.14
C GLN A 30 0.70 -0.37 0.70
N ALA A 31 1.22 -1.40 1.36
CA ALA A 31 2.48 -2.04 0.95
C ALA A 31 2.37 -2.64 -0.47
N THR A 32 1.27 -3.32 -0.75
CA THR A 32 0.98 -3.86 -2.09
C THR A 32 0.84 -2.74 -3.12
N PHE A 33 0.21 -1.62 -2.73
CA PHE A 33 0.03 -0.44 -3.57
C PHE A 33 1.37 0.21 -3.91
N ASP A 34 2.26 0.40 -2.94
CA ASP A 34 3.57 0.99 -3.17
C ASP A 34 4.49 0.06 -3.97
N GLU A 35 4.47 -1.25 -3.71
CA GLU A 35 5.16 -2.24 -4.55
C GLU A 35 4.65 -2.20 -6.00
N THR A 36 3.34 -2.09 -6.19
CA THR A 36 2.71 -2.06 -7.52
C THR A 36 2.98 -0.75 -8.24
N CYS A 37 2.90 0.40 -7.57
CA CYS A 37 3.03 1.71 -8.20
C CYS A 37 4.50 2.13 -8.43
N SER A 38 5.44 1.67 -7.59
CA SER A 38 6.88 1.97 -7.74
C SER A 38 7.48 1.35 -9.01
N LYS A 39 6.89 0.25 -9.53
CA LYS A 39 7.31 -0.41 -10.78
C LYS A 39 6.99 0.38 -12.05
N SER A 40 6.25 1.49 -11.96
CA SER A 40 5.90 2.34 -13.11
C SER A 40 7.12 2.81 -13.90
N ASN A 41 8.23 3.14 -13.21
CA ASN A 41 9.48 3.57 -13.84
C ASN A 41 10.16 2.47 -14.69
N GLN A 42 9.79 1.21 -14.48
CA GLN A 42 10.35 0.05 -15.16
C GLN A 42 9.41 -0.51 -16.25
N ALA A 43 8.21 0.06 -16.41
CA ALA A 43 7.15 -0.50 -17.26
C ALA A 43 7.59 -0.80 -18.71
N MET A 44 8.54 -0.01 -19.26
CA MET A 44 9.07 -0.23 -20.61
C MET A 44 9.86 -1.54 -20.77
N THR A 45 10.57 -1.97 -19.73
CA THR A 45 11.43 -3.16 -19.77
C THR A 45 10.73 -4.44 -19.34
N MET A 46 9.55 -4.33 -18.72
CA MET A 46 8.79 -5.49 -18.24
C MET A 46 8.29 -6.38 -19.38
N SER A 47 8.17 -7.68 -19.13
CA SER A 47 7.55 -8.64 -20.02
C SER A 47 6.03 -8.44 -20.11
N VAL A 48 5.42 -9.06 -21.13
CA VAL A 48 3.95 -9.10 -21.28
C VAL A 48 3.28 -9.72 -20.06
N GLN A 49 3.87 -10.78 -19.48
CA GLN A 49 3.30 -11.45 -18.31
C GLN A 49 3.36 -10.55 -17.06
N GLU A 50 4.51 -9.91 -16.80
CA GLU A 50 4.64 -9.00 -15.66
C GLU A 50 3.67 -7.82 -15.73
N LEU A 51 3.41 -7.28 -16.92
CA LEU A 51 2.42 -6.22 -17.12
C LEU A 51 0.99 -6.72 -16.84
N ARG A 52 0.65 -7.95 -17.23
CA ARG A 52 -0.65 -8.57 -16.89
C ARG A 52 -0.81 -8.77 -15.38
N ASP A 53 0.23 -9.25 -14.72
CA ASP A 53 0.23 -9.47 -13.28
C ASP A 53 0.06 -8.14 -12.52
N LEU A 54 0.71 -7.07 -12.98
CA LEU A 54 0.52 -5.74 -12.43
C LEU A 54 -0.90 -5.20 -12.63
N LEU A 55 -1.50 -5.41 -13.81
CA LEU A 55 -2.90 -5.03 -14.04
C LEU A 55 -3.86 -5.78 -13.11
N ALA A 56 -3.64 -7.07 -12.89
CA ALA A 56 -4.44 -7.86 -11.94
C ALA A 56 -4.27 -7.36 -10.49
N LYS A 57 -3.05 -6.99 -10.08
CA LYS A 57 -2.80 -6.33 -8.78
C LYS A 57 -3.53 -4.98 -8.69
N CYS A 58 -3.51 -4.17 -9.76
CA CYS A 58 -4.27 -2.92 -9.80
C CYS A 58 -5.77 -3.13 -9.61
N ASP A 59 -6.37 -4.13 -10.28
CA ASP A 59 -7.80 -4.42 -10.16
C ASP A 59 -8.16 -4.93 -8.75
N ALA A 60 -7.28 -5.69 -8.09
CA ALA A 60 -7.47 -6.12 -6.70
C ALA A 60 -7.36 -4.95 -5.71
N LEU A 61 -6.34 -4.09 -5.88
CA LEU A 61 -6.15 -2.89 -5.06
C LEU A 61 -7.32 -1.91 -5.18
N GLN A 62 -7.85 -1.73 -6.39
CA GLN A 62 -8.98 -0.84 -6.63
C GLN A 62 -10.17 -1.20 -5.73
N LYS A 63 -10.53 -2.50 -5.67
CA LYS A 63 -11.64 -2.98 -4.83
C LYS A 63 -11.43 -2.68 -3.35
N VAL A 64 -10.19 -2.80 -2.85
CA VAL A 64 -9.85 -2.53 -1.45
C VAL A 64 -9.84 -1.03 -1.16
N ILE A 65 -9.34 -0.21 -2.09
CA ILE A 65 -9.25 1.24 -1.91
C ILE A 65 -10.65 1.89 -1.98
N GLU A 66 -11.56 1.33 -2.77
CA GLU A 66 -12.95 1.79 -2.88
C GLU A 66 -13.71 1.73 -1.55
N THR A 67 -13.32 0.84 -0.62
CA THR A 67 -13.95 0.70 0.71
C THR A 67 -13.36 1.62 1.77
N GLN A 68 -12.30 2.38 1.47
CA GLN A 68 -11.65 3.29 2.43
C GLN A 68 -12.42 4.60 2.59
N GLU A 69 -12.08 5.42 3.60
CA GLU A 69 -12.66 6.76 3.73
C GLU A 69 -12.36 7.63 2.50
N GLU A 70 -13.21 8.64 2.28
CA GLU A 70 -13.23 9.44 1.05
C GLU A 70 -11.88 10.07 0.69
N SER A 71 -11.18 10.62 1.68
CA SER A 71 -9.88 11.27 1.48
C SER A 71 -8.81 10.29 1.00
N VAL A 72 -8.67 9.15 1.69
CA VAL A 72 -7.74 8.07 1.33
C VAL A 72 -8.10 7.51 -0.03
N ARG A 73 -9.37 7.13 -0.23
CA ARG A 73 -9.87 6.58 -1.49
C ARG A 73 -9.52 7.47 -2.68
N LYS A 74 -9.77 8.78 -2.58
CA LYS A 74 -9.53 9.73 -3.68
C LYS A 74 -8.05 9.81 -4.07
N VAL A 75 -7.16 9.89 -3.09
CA VAL A 75 -5.71 10.01 -3.32
C VAL A 75 -5.17 8.73 -3.96
N TYR A 76 -5.47 7.58 -3.37
CA TYR A 76 -4.91 6.30 -3.79
C TYR A 76 -5.50 5.83 -5.12
N LEU A 77 -6.81 5.99 -5.37
CA LEU A 77 -7.40 5.66 -6.68
C LEU A 77 -6.82 6.53 -7.80
N LYS A 78 -6.51 7.80 -7.53
CA LYS A 78 -5.92 8.68 -8.54
C LYS A 78 -4.54 8.15 -8.98
N ARG A 79 -3.65 7.86 -8.04
CA ARG A 79 -2.32 7.30 -8.36
C ARG A 79 -2.42 5.90 -8.97
N LEU A 80 -3.30 5.04 -8.48
CA LEU A 80 -3.54 3.71 -9.03
C LEU A 80 -3.96 3.77 -10.50
N SER A 81 -4.87 4.70 -10.85
CA SER A 81 -5.35 4.85 -12.23
C SER A 81 -4.23 5.22 -13.20
N LEU A 82 -3.28 6.06 -12.76
CA LEU A 82 -2.13 6.45 -13.59
C LEU A 82 -1.21 5.25 -13.84
N CYS A 83 -0.90 4.48 -12.79
CA CYS A 83 -0.08 3.27 -12.92
C CYS A 83 -0.75 2.23 -13.81
N ARG A 84 -2.04 1.96 -13.60
CA ARG A 84 -2.83 1.01 -14.41
C ARG A 84 -2.86 1.40 -15.88
N ASN A 85 -3.09 2.68 -16.18
CA ASN A 85 -3.11 3.17 -17.56
C ASN A 85 -1.75 3.02 -18.25
N LEU A 86 -0.64 3.28 -17.54
CA LEU A 86 0.70 3.05 -18.07
C LEU A 86 0.93 1.57 -18.37
N TYR A 87 0.58 0.67 -17.45
CA TYR A 87 0.76 -0.78 -17.66
C TYR A 87 -0.10 -1.31 -18.81
N ALA A 88 -1.34 -0.85 -18.93
CA ALA A 88 -2.22 -1.21 -20.05
C ALA A 88 -1.64 -0.73 -21.39
N TYR A 89 -1.22 0.53 -21.47
CA TYR A 89 -0.57 1.07 -22.65
C TYR A 89 0.68 0.27 -23.06
N MET A 90 1.55 -0.04 -22.09
CA MET A 90 2.77 -0.80 -22.36
C MET A 90 2.49 -2.24 -22.80
N LEU A 91 1.44 -2.86 -22.26
CA LEU A 91 1.00 -4.18 -22.65
C LEU A 91 0.54 -4.18 -24.11
N GLU A 92 -0.35 -3.24 -24.47
CA GLU A 92 -0.84 -3.07 -25.84
C GLU A 92 0.30 -2.81 -26.82
N TYR A 93 1.23 -1.93 -26.48
CA TYR A 93 2.42 -1.62 -27.28
C TYR A 93 3.26 -2.88 -27.56
N LYS A 94 3.54 -3.69 -26.53
CA LYS A 94 4.35 -4.91 -26.69
C LYS A 94 3.62 -5.97 -27.50
N GLN A 95 2.33 -6.16 -27.27
CA GLN A 95 1.53 -7.13 -28.03
C GLN A 95 1.43 -6.74 -29.52
N SER A 96 1.29 -5.44 -29.81
CA SER A 96 1.26 -4.92 -31.18
C SER A 96 2.60 -5.06 -31.89
N ASN A 97 3.72 -4.98 -31.17
CA ASN A 97 5.06 -5.18 -31.72
C ASN A 97 5.44 -6.65 -31.89
N GLN A 98 4.89 -7.57 -31.07
CA GLN A 98 5.11 -9.01 -31.21
C GLN A 98 4.29 -9.63 -32.36
N ALA A 99 3.23 -8.96 -32.80
CA ALA A 99 2.40 -9.37 -33.93
C ALA A 99 2.91 -8.91 -35.30
N LYS A 100 4.07 -8.23 -35.35
CA LYS A 100 4.77 -7.78 -36.56
C LYS A 100 6.05 -8.59 -36.74
#